data_AF-A0A349YI10-F1
#
_entry.id   AF-A0A349YI10-F1
#
_cell.length_a   1.000
_cell.length_b   1.000
_cell.length_c   1.000
_cell.angle_alpha   90.00
_cell.angle_beta   90.00
_cell.angle_gamma   90.00
#
_symmetry.space_group_name_H-M   'P 1'
#
loop_
_entity.id
_entity.type
_entity.pdbx_description
1 polymer ?
#
loop_
_entity_poly.entity_id
_entity_poly.type
_entity_poly.pdbx_seq_one_letter_code
_entity_poly.pdbx_strand_id
1 'polypeptide(L)'
;MAIFVTGDTHGPGGILSRLNANYFPQQKSLTKNDYVVICGDFGGVWEPAKESKEESYVLDWLERKNFTTLFVPGNHENYNRLTGILDPKALDSWIFKGELDVYPQKSWHGGKVRELRPSVLMLERGYVFNIDGCSCFAFGGANSHDISDGVFPAEQFGTKKAYEIAKSSWVYEKRRIMFRVNHISWWKQEMPTQQEMEHGLGVLEHHNFNVDFIFTHDCSTANKVLLLGQGADSDKLNKYFDLVKSKTKYRKWFFGHYHDNVVLSGGKDILLYEKIIQVK
;
A
#
# COMPACT_ATOMS: atom_id res chain seq x y z
N MET A 1 -7.97 -23.38 2.23
CA MET A 1 -7.36 -22.19 1.63
C MET A 1 -6.81 -21.35 2.75
N ALA A 2 -5.79 -20.55 2.47
CA ALA A 2 -5.01 -19.84 3.47
C ALA A 2 -4.82 -18.38 3.09
N ILE A 3 -4.75 -17.53 4.11
CA ILE A 3 -4.42 -16.11 3.98
C ILE A 3 -3.14 -15.87 4.77
N PHE A 4 -2.13 -15.35 4.08
CA PHE A 4 -0.88 -14.88 4.65
C PHE A 4 -0.79 -13.37 4.53
N VAL A 5 -0.14 -12.73 5.50
CA VAL A 5 0.01 -11.27 5.54
C VAL A 5 1.46 -10.90 5.87
N THR A 6 1.97 -9.87 5.22
CA THR A 6 3.27 -9.19 5.43
C THR A 6 3.12 -7.71 5.11
N GLY A 7 4.17 -6.88 5.20
CA GLY A 7 4.09 -5.45 4.87
C GLY A 7 5.40 -4.89 4.33
N ASP A 8 5.36 -3.79 3.57
CA ASP A 8 6.54 -3.00 3.23
C ASP A 8 7.64 -3.80 2.52
N THR A 9 7.37 -4.26 1.29
CA THR A 9 8.39 -4.96 0.49
C THR A 9 9.37 -4.02 -0.18
N HIS A 10 9.07 -2.73 -0.34
CA HIS A 10 9.98 -1.71 -0.90
C HIS A 10 10.62 -2.13 -2.24
N GLY A 11 9.84 -2.82 -3.07
CA GLY A 11 10.20 -3.18 -4.44
C GLY A 11 10.90 -4.52 -4.64
N PRO A 12 11.51 -4.74 -5.83
CA PRO A 12 11.91 -6.07 -6.29
C PRO A 12 12.82 -6.83 -5.31
N GLY A 13 13.76 -6.14 -4.67
CA GLY A 13 14.67 -6.75 -3.70
C GLY A 13 13.96 -7.30 -2.47
N GLY A 14 13.04 -6.55 -1.86
CA GLY A 14 12.29 -7.03 -0.69
C GLY A 14 11.23 -8.06 -1.05
N ILE A 15 10.57 -7.93 -2.21
CA ILE A 15 9.65 -8.96 -2.73
C ILE A 15 10.40 -10.30 -2.89
N LEU A 16 11.52 -10.29 -3.62
CA LEU A 16 12.27 -11.51 -3.92
C LEU A 16 12.89 -12.13 -2.67
N SER A 17 13.45 -11.31 -1.76
CA SER A 17 14.07 -11.81 -0.53
C SER A 17 13.05 -12.37 0.47
N ARG A 18 11.84 -11.83 0.52
CA ARG A 18 10.82 -12.27 1.48
C ARG A 18 9.93 -13.40 0.98
N LEU A 19 9.49 -13.32 -0.28
CA LEU A 19 8.50 -14.26 -0.83
C LEU A 19 9.13 -15.44 -1.58
N ASN A 20 10.44 -15.66 -1.48
CA ASN A 20 11.08 -16.87 -2.02
C ASN A 20 10.90 -18.08 -1.08
N ALA A 21 11.10 -19.28 -1.62
CA ALA A 21 10.80 -20.52 -0.92
C ALA A 21 11.76 -20.85 0.24
N ASN A 22 12.87 -20.13 0.41
CA ASN A 22 13.76 -20.29 1.56
C ASN A 22 13.22 -19.54 2.78
N TYR A 23 12.66 -18.34 2.57
CA TYR A 23 12.09 -17.51 3.65
C TYR A 23 10.59 -17.72 3.85
N PHE A 24 9.88 -18.17 2.80
CA PHE A 24 8.47 -18.53 2.85
C PHE A 24 8.24 -19.94 2.28
N PRO A 25 8.73 -21.01 2.96
CA PRO A 25 8.64 -22.38 2.45
C PRO A 25 7.21 -22.90 2.32
N GLN A 26 6.27 -22.37 3.11
CA GLN A 26 4.84 -22.72 3.07
C GLN A 26 4.23 -22.45 1.69
N GLN A 27 4.81 -21.55 0.89
CA GLN A 27 4.33 -21.26 -0.46
C GLN A 27 4.29 -22.49 -1.39
N LYS A 28 5.10 -23.52 -1.11
CA LYS A 28 5.18 -24.73 -1.93
C LYS A 28 3.88 -25.52 -1.95
N SER A 29 3.06 -25.44 -0.89
CA SER A 29 1.77 -26.11 -0.78
C SER A 29 0.58 -25.22 -1.14
N LEU A 30 0.82 -23.96 -1.49
CA LEU A 30 -0.25 -23.02 -1.86
C LEU A 30 -0.72 -23.23 -3.30
N THR A 31 -1.85 -22.63 -3.60
CA THR A 31 -2.57 -22.61 -4.87
C THR A 31 -3.09 -21.20 -5.15
N LYS A 32 -3.59 -20.92 -6.36
CA LYS A 32 -4.03 -19.56 -6.73
C LYS A 32 -5.25 -19.08 -5.95
N ASN A 33 -5.84 -20.00 -5.19
CA ASN A 33 -6.94 -19.78 -4.24
C ASN A 33 -6.44 -19.48 -2.81
N ASP A 34 -5.13 -19.41 -2.60
CA ASP A 34 -4.49 -18.93 -1.38
C ASP A 34 -3.88 -17.55 -1.63
N TYR A 35 -3.88 -16.70 -0.59
CA TYR A 35 -3.62 -15.27 -0.74
C TYR A 35 -2.44 -14.83 0.12
N VAL A 36 -1.55 -14.03 -0.45
CA VAL A 36 -0.48 -13.33 0.27
C VAL A 36 -0.72 -11.84 0.16
N VAL A 37 -1.06 -11.20 1.28
CA VAL A 37 -1.40 -9.78 1.38
C VAL A 37 -0.18 -8.98 1.84
N ILE A 38 0.13 -7.89 1.14
CA ILE A 38 1.20 -6.95 1.48
C ILE A 38 0.57 -5.62 1.94
N CYS A 39 0.79 -5.24 3.19
CA CYS A 39 0.25 -4.07 3.86
C CYS A 39 0.98 -2.76 3.49
N GLY A 40 0.95 -2.40 2.21
CA GLY A 40 1.55 -1.16 1.70
C GLY A 40 3.02 -1.30 1.31
N ASP A 41 3.51 -0.24 0.67
CA ASP A 41 4.85 -0.13 0.10
C ASP A 41 5.30 -1.41 -0.61
N PHE A 42 4.47 -1.84 -1.56
CA PHE A 42 4.74 -2.96 -2.44
C PHE A 42 6.00 -2.67 -3.26
N GLY A 43 6.05 -1.48 -3.88
CA GLY A 43 7.21 -0.95 -4.60
C GLY A 43 7.57 -1.69 -5.90
N GLY A 44 6.73 -2.63 -6.34
CA GLY A 44 6.91 -3.34 -7.61
C GLY A 44 6.53 -2.52 -8.85
N VAL A 45 6.01 -1.29 -8.67
CA VAL A 45 5.64 -0.35 -9.73
C VAL A 45 6.10 1.06 -9.34
N TRP A 46 7.18 1.51 -9.98
CA TRP A 46 7.89 2.75 -9.66
C TRP A 46 8.32 3.53 -10.90
N GLU A 47 8.79 2.90 -11.97
CA GLU A 47 9.31 3.61 -13.14
C GLU A 47 8.23 4.35 -13.92
N PRO A 48 8.40 5.66 -14.23
CA PRO A 48 7.31 6.56 -14.59
C PRO A 48 6.68 6.31 -15.97
N ALA A 49 7.42 5.70 -16.90
CA ALA A 49 6.95 5.52 -18.28
C ALA A 49 6.49 4.08 -18.58
N LYS A 50 7.28 3.09 -18.17
CA LYS A 50 7.05 1.67 -18.43
C LYS A 50 7.80 0.84 -17.40
N GLU A 51 7.44 -0.43 -17.29
CA GLU A 51 8.16 -1.39 -16.48
C GLU A 51 9.65 -1.43 -16.91
N SER A 52 10.53 -1.26 -15.94
CA SER A 52 11.94 -1.67 -15.98
C SER A 52 12.03 -3.19 -16.11
N LYS A 53 13.25 -3.67 -16.41
CA LYS A 53 13.51 -5.11 -16.47
C LYS A 53 13.29 -5.76 -15.11
N GLU A 54 13.64 -5.06 -14.04
CA GLU A 54 13.51 -5.49 -12.65
C GLU A 54 12.04 -5.59 -12.22
N GLU A 55 11.22 -4.58 -12.56
CA GLU A 55 9.76 -4.60 -12.29
C GLU A 55 9.07 -5.71 -13.08
N SER A 56 9.32 -5.79 -14.39
CA SER A 56 8.74 -6.83 -15.24
C SER A 56 9.14 -8.22 -14.73
N TYR A 57 10.41 -8.42 -14.36
CA TYR A 57 10.88 -9.68 -13.79
C TYR A 57 10.14 -10.05 -12.50
N VAL A 58 10.02 -9.12 -11.55
CA VAL A 58 9.41 -9.43 -10.25
C VAL A 58 7.91 -9.64 -10.35
N LEU A 59 7.21 -8.88 -11.19
CA LEU A 59 5.77 -9.05 -11.43
C LEU A 59 5.50 -10.41 -12.10
N ASP A 60 6.29 -10.79 -13.09
CA ASP A 60 6.17 -12.10 -13.73
C ASP A 60 6.59 -13.24 -12.79
N TRP A 61 7.55 -12.99 -11.89
CA TRP A 61 7.94 -13.95 -10.87
C TRP A 61 6.84 -14.17 -9.84
N LEU A 62 6.13 -13.12 -9.42
CA LEU A 62 4.94 -13.21 -8.57
C LEU A 62 3.79 -13.94 -9.29
N GLU A 63 3.57 -13.63 -10.57
CA GLU A 63 2.56 -14.31 -11.38
C GLU A 63 2.81 -15.82 -11.47
N ARG A 64 4.08 -16.25 -11.55
CA ARG A 64 4.46 -17.67 -11.53
C ARG A 64 4.37 -18.33 -10.16
N LYS A 65 4.09 -17.60 -9.08
CA LYS A 65 3.90 -18.21 -7.76
C LYS A 65 2.63 -19.03 -7.72
N ASN A 66 2.57 -20.01 -6.84
CA ASN A 66 1.36 -20.80 -6.73
C ASN A 66 0.21 -20.00 -6.10
N PHE A 67 0.47 -18.94 -5.33
CA PHE A 67 -0.54 -18.11 -4.66
C PHE A 67 -0.92 -16.84 -5.45
N THR A 68 -2.00 -16.19 -5.02
CA THR A 68 -2.39 -14.84 -5.47
C THR A 68 -1.80 -13.78 -4.55
N THR A 69 -1.10 -12.79 -5.12
CA THR A 69 -0.52 -11.66 -4.39
C THR A 69 -1.52 -10.52 -4.37
N LEU A 70 -1.82 -10.02 -3.18
CA LEU A 70 -2.66 -8.85 -2.95
C LEU A 70 -1.85 -7.76 -2.26
N PHE A 71 -2.11 -6.50 -2.53
CA PHE A 71 -1.51 -5.41 -1.77
C PHE A 71 -2.42 -4.19 -1.71
N VAL A 72 -2.29 -3.40 -0.64
CA VAL A 72 -2.82 -2.02 -0.60
C VAL A 72 -1.70 -1.06 -0.99
N PRO A 73 -1.97 0.08 -1.63
CA PRO A 73 -0.92 1.06 -1.92
C PRO A 73 -0.42 1.74 -0.64
N GLY A 74 0.86 2.07 -0.56
CA GLY A 74 1.46 2.85 0.54
C GLY A 74 1.84 4.28 0.16
N ASN A 75 2.84 4.85 0.84
CA ASN A 75 3.41 6.16 0.52
C ASN A 75 4.69 6.07 -0.35
N HIS A 76 5.15 4.86 -0.68
CA HIS A 76 6.20 4.62 -1.66
C HIS A 76 5.67 3.87 -2.88
N GLU A 77 4.66 4.48 -3.52
CA GLU A 77 4.04 3.96 -4.73
C GLU A 77 3.96 5.02 -5.82
N ASN A 78 4.13 4.61 -7.08
CA ASN A 78 3.92 5.50 -8.21
C ASN A 78 2.43 5.51 -8.61
N TYR A 79 1.66 6.44 -8.05
CA TYR A 79 0.22 6.56 -8.30
C TYR A 79 -0.10 6.89 -9.77
N ASN A 80 0.76 7.60 -10.50
CA ASN A 80 0.55 7.80 -11.94
C ASN A 80 0.60 6.46 -12.70
N ARG A 81 1.59 5.60 -12.41
CA ARG A 81 1.76 4.29 -13.06
C ARG A 81 0.70 3.27 -12.63
N LEU A 82 0.39 3.22 -11.35
CA LEU A 82 -0.65 2.33 -10.83
C LEU A 82 -2.01 2.63 -11.46
N THR A 83 -2.30 3.91 -11.72
CA THR A 83 -3.61 4.35 -12.20
C THR A 83 -3.70 4.55 -13.71
N GLY A 84 -2.58 4.81 -14.38
CA GLY A 84 -2.54 5.28 -15.76
C GLY A 84 -2.96 6.75 -15.95
N ILE A 85 -3.29 7.47 -14.87
CA ILE A 85 -3.74 8.86 -14.94
C ILE A 85 -2.52 9.78 -14.85
N LEU A 86 -2.31 10.63 -15.87
CA LEU A 86 -1.27 11.66 -15.86
C LEU A 86 -1.78 13.05 -15.44
N ASP A 87 -3.08 13.33 -15.65
CA ASP A 87 -3.69 14.59 -15.24
C ASP A 87 -3.80 14.65 -13.69
N PRO A 88 -3.15 15.63 -13.02
CA PRO A 88 -3.16 15.69 -11.56
C PRO A 88 -4.55 15.89 -10.93
N LYS A 89 -5.46 16.59 -11.61
CA LYS A 89 -6.83 16.81 -11.12
C LYS A 89 -7.67 15.55 -11.25
N ALA A 90 -7.50 14.80 -12.34
CA ALA A 90 -8.15 13.50 -12.49
C ALA A 90 -7.62 12.50 -11.46
N LEU A 91 -6.31 12.56 -11.15
CA LEU A 91 -5.65 11.67 -10.20
C LEU A 91 -6.17 11.87 -8.76
N ASP A 92 -6.63 13.06 -8.37
CA ASP A 92 -7.26 13.29 -7.06
C ASP A 92 -8.56 12.47 -6.83
N SER A 93 -9.13 11.88 -7.88
CA SER A 93 -10.35 11.06 -7.83
C SER A 93 -10.16 9.66 -8.43
N TRP A 94 -8.92 9.16 -8.43
CA TRP A 94 -8.50 7.98 -9.20
C TRP A 94 -9.29 6.70 -8.90
N ILE A 95 -9.76 6.48 -7.67
CA ILE A 95 -10.56 5.29 -7.33
C ILE A 95 -11.94 5.29 -8.01
N PHE A 96 -12.43 6.49 -8.36
CA PHE A 96 -13.71 6.69 -9.04
C PHE A 96 -13.58 6.75 -10.57
N LYS A 97 -12.36 6.66 -11.11
CA LYS A 97 -12.09 6.64 -12.55
C LYS A 97 -11.99 5.18 -13.01
N GLY A 98 -12.74 4.87 -14.07
CA GLY A 98 -12.77 3.54 -14.70
C GLY A 98 -11.50 3.20 -15.48
N GLU A 99 -11.62 2.30 -16.46
CA GLU A 99 -10.52 1.77 -17.28
C GLU A 99 -9.61 2.88 -17.83
N LEU A 100 -8.37 2.91 -17.33
CA LEU A 100 -7.31 3.75 -17.85
C LEU A 100 -6.06 2.89 -18.03
N ASP A 101 -5.45 3.06 -19.21
CA ASP A 101 -4.70 2.12 -20.05
C ASP A 101 -3.52 1.30 -19.46
N VAL A 102 -3.08 1.49 -18.21
CA VAL A 102 -1.88 0.81 -17.69
C VAL A 102 -2.20 -0.47 -16.92
N TYR A 103 -2.95 -0.35 -15.83
CA TYR A 103 -3.41 -1.49 -15.03
C TYR A 103 -4.92 -1.37 -14.84
N PRO A 104 -5.71 -2.20 -15.54
CA PRO A 104 -7.16 -2.02 -15.61
C PRO A 104 -7.78 -2.22 -14.23
N GLN A 105 -8.74 -1.35 -13.92
CA GLN A 105 -9.61 -1.52 -12.77
C GLN A 105 -10.67 -2.56 -13.12
N LYS A 106 -10.88 -3.56 -12.25
CA LYS A 106 -11.96 -4.53 -12.41
C LYS A 106 -12.65 -4.84 -11.08
N SER A 107 -13.92 -5.25 -11.15
CA SER A 107 -14.62 -5.82 -10.01
C SER A 107 -14.00 -7.17 -9.64
N TRP A 108 -13.69 -7.35 -8.37
CA TRP A 108 -13.11 -8.59 -7.86
C TRP A 108 -13.56 -8.81 -6.42
N HIS A 109 -14.21 -9.95 -6.18
CA HIS A 109 -14.55 -10.44 -4.85
C HIS A 109 -15.33 -9.42 -3.99
N GLY A 110 -16.25 -8.65 -4.60
CA GLY A 110 -17.09 -7.65 -3.91
C GLY A 110 -16.50 -6.24 -3.86
N GLY A 111 -15.22 -6.06 -4.19
CA GLY A 111 -14.56 -4.76 -4.28
C GLY A 111 -14.00 -4.47 -5.67
N LYS A 112 -13.12 -3.47 -5.75
CA LYS A 112 -12.36 -3.15 -6.96
C LYS A 112 -10.87 -3.41 -6.77
N VAL A 113 -10.25 -3.92 -7.82
CA VAL A 113 -8.79 -4.11 -7.87
C VAL A 113 -8.21 -3.49 -9.12
N ARG A 114 -6.90 -3.20 -9.07
CA ARG A 114 -6.11 -3.01 -10.28
C ARG A 114 -5.28 -4.26 -10.54
N GLU A 115 -5.40 -4.78 -11.76
CA GLU A 115 -4.70 -5.99 -12.17
C GLU A 115 -3.32 -5.63 -12.76
N LEU A 116 -2.24 -5.93 -12.02
CA LEU A 116 -0.88 -5.79 -12.52
C LEU A 116 -0.48 -7.01 -13.36
N ARG A 117 -0.93 -8.18 -12.91
CA ARG A 117 -0.94 -9.49 -13.59
C ARG A 117 -2.18 -10.26 -13.09
N PRO A 118 -2.63 -11.34 -13.75
CA PRO A 118 -3.85 -12.07 -13.37
C PRO A 118 -3.94 -12.47 -11.88
N SER A 119 -2.80 -12.71 -11.23
CA SER A 119 -2.70 -13.06 -9.80
C SER A 119 -1.87 -12.08 -8.97
N VAL A 120 -1.61 -10.88 -9.48
CA VAL A 120 -0.96 -9.78 -8.75
C VAL A 120 -1.89 -8.57 -8.79
N LEU A 121 -2.61 -8.38 -7.69
CA LEU A 121 -3.74 -7.45 -7.63
C LEU A 121 -3.52 -6.39 -6.55
N MET A 122 -3.69 -5.13 -6.94
CA MET A 122 -3.81 -4.05 -5.97
C MET A 122 -5.26 -3.97 -5.48
N LEU A 123 -5.49 -4.08 -4.17
CA LEU A 123 -6.78 -3.80 -3.55
C LEU A 123 -6.99 -2.29 -3.53
N GLU A 124 -8.03 -1.80 -4.21
CA GLU A 124 -8.34 -0.37 -4.14
C GLU A 124 -8.84 0.03 -2.75
N ARG A 125 -8.49 1.25 -2.33
CA ARG A 125 -8.87 1.77 -1.01
C ARG A 125 -10.38 1.96 -0.91
N GLY A 126 -10.94 1.66 0.26
CA GLY A 126 -12.35 1.92 0.57
C GLY A 126 -13.31 0.77 0.24
N TYR A 127 -12.80 -0.39 -0.18
CA TYR A 127 -13.62 -1.55 -0.49
C TYR A 127 -13.52 -2.66 0.56
N VAL A 128 -14.59 -3.45 0.69
CA VAL A 128 -14.61 -4.72 1.43
C VAL A 128 -14.61 -5.87 0.42
N PHE A 129 -13.70 -6.81 0.63
CA PHE A 129 -13.48 -7.97 -0.24
C PHE A 129 -13.89 -9.26 0.49
N ASN A 130 -14.39 -10.24 -0.26
CA ASN A 130 -14.53 -11.62 0.19
C ASN A 130 -13.30 -12.42 -0.21
N ILE A 131 -12.35 -12.59 0.71
CA ILE A 131 -11.10 -13.32 0.47
C ILE A 131 -11.18 -14.62 1.26
N ASP A 132 -11.27 -15.74 0.54
CA ASP A 132 -11.46 -17.07 1.15
C ASP A 132 -12.62 -17.12 2.16
N GLY A 133 -13.78 -16.50 1.87
CA GLY A 133 -14.92 -16.46 2.79
C GLY A 133 -14.74 -15.51 3.99
N CYS A 134 -13.62 -14.80 4.10
CA CYS A 134 -13.42 -13.73 5.07
C CYS A 134 -13.77 -12.38 4.47
N SER A 135 -14.48 -11.55 5.25
CA SER A 135 -14.75 -10.15 4.90
C SER A 135 -13.54 -9.29 5.27
N CYS A 136 -12.93 -8.64 4.27
CA CYS A 136 -11.66 -7.93 4.42
C CYS A 136 -11.79 -6.50 3.93
N PHE A 137 -11.69 -5.51 4.83
CA PHE A 137 -11.64 -4.10 4.43
C PHE A 137 -10.22 -3.71 4.03
N ALA A 138 -10.04 -3.05 2.88
CA ALA A 138 -8.74 -2.59 2.42
C ALA A 138 -8.70 -1.07 2.27
N PHE A 139 -7.67 -0.44 2.80
CA PHE A 139 -7.50 1.01 2.71
C PHE A 139 -6.02 1.42 2.71
N GLY A 140 -5.47 1.65 1.51
CA GLY A 140 -4.09 2.10 1.32
C GLY A 140 -3.90 3.61 1.38
N GLY A 141 -2.64 4.03 1.51
CA GLY A 141 -2.19 5.40 1.71
C GLY A 141 -1.49 5.60 3.06
N ALA A 142 -0.57 6.56 3.11
CA ALA A 142 0.09 7.05 4.31
C ALA A 142 0.74 8.41 4.03
N ASN A 143 1.08 9.15 5.07
CA ASN A 143 1.84 10.39 4.91
C ASN A 143 3.33 10.06 4.83
N SER A 144 4.05 10.67 3.89
CA SER A 144 5.50 10.50 3.79
C SER A 144 6.21 11.19 4.96
N HIS A 145 7.14 10.48 5.61
CA HIS A 145 7.96 11.01 6.70
C HIS A 145 9.31 11.60 6.22
N ASP A 146 9.69 11.34 4.97
CA ASP A 146 10.98 11.73 4.39
C ASP A 146 10.88 12.95 3.46
N ILE A 147 10.09 13.93 3.90
CA ILE A 147 9.82 15.20 3.21
C ILE A 147 10.15 16.42 4.09
N SER A 148 11.03 16.28 5.09
CA SER A 148 11.32 17.36 6.04
C SER A 148 11.95 18.61 5.38
N ASP A 149 12.60 18.45 4.22
CA ASP A 149 13.13 19.56 3.41
C ASP A 149 12.15 20.01 2.31
N GLY A 150 10.92 19.49 2.35
CA GLY A 150 9.80 19.91 1.51
C GLY A 150 9.51 19.00 0.32
N VAL A 151 8.36 19.28 -0.31
CA VAL A 151 7.95 18.69 -1.58
C VAL A 151 8.04 19.76 -2.65
N PHE A 152 8.78 19.45 -3.71
CA PHE A 152 9.01 20.37 -4.82
C PHE A 152 8.14 20.02 -6.04
N PRO A 153 7.75 21.02 -6.85
CA PRO A 153 7.06 20.81 -8.12
C PRO A 153 7.96 20.12 -9.16
N ALA A 154 7.39 19.27 -10.02
CA ALA A 154 8.14 18.55 -11.06
C ALA A 154 8.82 19.51 -12.05
N GLU A 155 8.15 20.64 -12.32
CA GLU A 155 8.56 21.70 -13.25
C GLU A 155 9.91 22.32 -12.85
N GLN A 156 10.26 22.30 -11.55
CA GLN A 156 11.52 22.84 -11.05
C GLN A 156 12.74 22.02 -11.52
N PHE A 157 12.58 20.72 -11.76
CA PHE A 157 13.68 19.86 -12.19
C PHE A 157 13.62 19.53 -13.68
N GLY A 158 12.44 19.63 -14.31
CA GLY A 158 12.23 19.43 -15.75
C GLY A 158 12.37 17.98 -16.23
N THR A 159 13.31 17.20 -15.68
CA THR A 159 13.50 15.76 -16.00
C THR A 159 13.81 14.93 -14.75
N LYS A 160 13.46 13.63 -14.77
CA LYS A 160 13.86 12.67 -13.72
C LYS A 160 15.38 12.64 -13.50
N LYS A 161 16.16 12.69 -14.59
CA LYS A 161 17.63 12.72 -14.53
C LYS A 161 18.15 13.96 -13.80
N ALA A 162 17.57 15.13 -14.05
CA ALA A 162 17.96 16.35 -13.35
C ALA A 162 17.59 16.29 -11.86
N TYR A 163 16.43 15.73 -11.52
CA TYR A 163 16.08 15.43 -10.13
C TYR A 163 17.07 14.45 -9.48
N GLU A 164 17.44 13.35 -10.13
CA GLU A 164 18.39 12.36 -9.60
C GLU A 164 19.78 12.95 -9.38
N ILE A 165 20.25 13.79 -10.31
CA ILE A 165 21.50 14.55 -10.17
C ILE A 165 21.40 15.49 -8.97
N ALA A 166 20.33 16.30 -8.90
CA ALA A 166 20.12 17.23 -7.79
C ALA A 166 20.07 16.50 -6.45
N LYS A 167 19.29 15.40 -6.35
CA LYS A 167 19.21 14.59 -5.14
C LYS A 167 20.57 14.02 -4.74
N SER A 168 21.32 13.47 -5.70
CA SER A 168 22.65 12.91 -5.43
C SER A 168 23.63 13.99 -4.96
N SER A 169 23.66 15.15 -5.62
CA SER A 169 24.51 16.27 -5.24
C SER A 169 24.11 16.86 -3.88
N TRP A 170 22.82 17.03 -3.61
CA TRP A 170 22.32 17.64 -2.38
C TRP A 170 22.51 16.71 -1.17
N VAL A 171 22.34 15.40 -1.34
CA VAL A 171 22.67 14.39 -0.32
C VAL A 171 24.18 14.35 -0.05
N TYR A 172 25.02 14.52 -1.09
CA TYR A 172 26.48 14.54 -0.97
C TYR A 172 26.99 15.80 -0.26
N GLU A 173 26.46 16.97 -0.62
CA GLU A 173 26.87 18.28 -0.05
C GLU A 173 26.30 18.53 1.34
N LYS A 174 25.08 18.04 1.62
CA LYS A 174 24.37 18.23 2.89
C LYS A 174 23.84 16.87 3.33
N ARG A 175 24.59 16.23 4.23
CA ARG A 175 24.23 14.92 4.79
C ARG A 175 22.77 14.96 5.29
N ARG A 176 21.89 14.18 4.65
CA ARG A 176 20.49 13.90 5.02
C ARG A 176 19.41 14.88 4.52
N ILE A 177 19.58 15.56 3.38
CA ILE A 177 18.43 16.24 2.76
C ILE A 177 17.36 15.19 2.39
N MET A 178 16.14 15.41 2.90
CA MET A 178 14.94 14.63 2.68
C MET A 178 13.89 15.51 1.98
N PHE A 179 14.05 15.64 0.67
CA PHE A 179 13.02 16.22 -0.20
C PHE A 179 12.48 15.18 -1.17
N ARG A 180 11.24 15.41 -1.59
CA ARG A 180 10.62 14.65 -2.67
C ARG A 180 10.08 15.59 -3.75
N VAL A 181 9.87 15.06 -4.95
CA VAL A 181 9.33 15.80 -6.09
C VAL A 181 7.99 15.21 -6.48
N ASN A 182 6.96 16.05 -6.51
CA ASN A 182 5.61 15.64 -6.86
C ASN A 182 5.57 15.03 -8.27
N HIS A 183 4.87 13.91 -8.45
CA HIS A 183 4.79 13.13 -9.69
C HIS A 183 6.10 12.49 -10.19
N ILE A 184 7.18 12.51 -9.39
CA ILE A 184 8.46 11.85 -9.72
C ILE A 184 8.88 10.86 -8.63
N SER A 185 8.84 11.29 -7.37
CA SER A 185 9.27 10.49 -6.22
C SER A 185 8.32 10.57 -5.03
N TRP A 186 7.24 11.33 -5.17
CA TRP A 186 6.18 11.51 -4.19
C TRP A 186 4.91 11.88 -4.93
N TRP A 187 3.78 11.46 -4.38
CA TRP A 187 2.46 11.77 -4.92
C TRP A 187 1.55 12.29 -3.84
N LYS A 188 0.82 13.36 -4.13
CA LYS A 188 -0.23 13.87 -3.24
C LYS A 188 -1.25 12.79 -2.85
N GLN A 189 -1.46 11.82 -3.74
CA GLN A 189 -2.43 10.73 -3.59
C GLN A 189 -1.98 9.60 -2.65
N GLU A 190 -0.74 9.65 -2.15
CA GLU A 190 -0.34 8.90 -0.96
C GLU A 190 -1.31 9.18 0.20
N MET A 191 -1.79 10.43 0.30
CA MET A 191 -2.86 10.82 1.22
C MET A 191 -4.24 10.78 0.55
N PRO A 192 -5.20 10.06 1.14
CA PRO A 192 -6.54 9.98 0.57
C PRO A 192 -7.29 11.31 0.65
N THR A 193 -8.21 11.52 -0.28
CA THR A 193 -9.16 12.63 -0.22
C THR A 193 -10.28 12.34 0.78
N GLN A 194 -10.99 13.40 1.18
CA GLN A 194 -12.17 13.26 2.04
C GLN A 194 -13.24 12.35 1.42
N GLN A 195 -13.45 12.45 0.11
CA GLN A 195 -14.43 11.62 -0.61
C GLN A 195 -14.03 10.13 -0.61
N GLU A 196 -12.73 9.81 -0.71
CA GLU A 196 -12.26 8.42 -0.63
C GLU A 196 -12.46 7.83 0.78
N MET A 197 -12.24 8.65 1.82
CA MET A 197 -12.49 8.26 3.21
C MET A 197 -13.99 8.08 3.49
N GLU A 198 -14.84 9.00 3.03
CA GLU A 198 -16.30 8.89 3.13
C GLU A 198 -16.83 7.66 2.39
N HIS A 199 -16.28 7.38 1.20
CA HIS A 199 -16.60 6.16 0.47
C HIS A 199 -16.28 4.91 1.31
N GLY A 200 -15.09 4.83 1.90
CA GLY A 200 -14.71 3.70 2.76
C GLY A 200 -15.63 3.52 3.97
N LEU A 201 -16.04 4.61 4.63
CA LEU A 201 -17.02 4.55 5.72
C LEU A 201 -18.40 4.11 5.26
N GLY A 202 -18.87 4.59 4.11
CA GLY A 202 -20.15 4.17 3.54
C GLY A 202 -20.15 2.69 3.16
N VAL A 203 -19.06 2.18 2.60
CA VAL A 203 -18.91 0.74 2.33
C VAL A 203 -18.91 -0.06 3.64
N LEU A 204 -18.17 0.36 4.66
CA LEU A 204 -18.21 -0.30 5.97
C LEU A 204 -19.62 -0.29 6.59
N GLU A 205 -20.36 0.81 6.45
CA GLU A 205 -21.75 0.93 6.91
C GLU A 205 -22.67 -0.08 6.21
N HIS A 206 -22.55 -0.25 4.89
CA HIS A 206 -23.27 -1.29 4.15
C HIS A 206 -22.93 -2.72 4.61
N HIS A 207 -21.74 -2.91 5.19
CA HIS A 207 -21.30 -4.16 5.82
C HIS A 207 -21.57 -4.19 7.34
N ASN A 208 -22.46 -3.33 7.85
CA ASN A 208 -22.84 -3.22 9.26
C ASN A 208 -21.64 -2.99 10.19
N PHE A 209 -20.59 -2.35 9.68
CA PHE A 209 -19.32 -2.14 10.37
C PHE A 209 -18.76 -3.44 11.00
N ASN A 210 -18.86 -4.56 10.28
CA ASN A 210 -18.37 -5.85 10.76
C ASN A 210 -17.59 -6.57 9.66
N VAL A 211 -16.28 -6.71 9.86
CA VAL A 211 -15.36 -7.38 8.93
C VAL A 211 -14.45 -8.31 9.71
N ASP A 212 -13.88 -9.32 9.07
CA ASP A 212 -12.92 -10.21 9.72
C ASP A 212 -11.55 -9.55 9.84
N PHE A 213 -11.07 -8.97 8.73
CA PHE A 213 -9.74 -8.38 8.63
C PHE A 213 -9.78 -6.97 8.08
N ILE A 214 -8.83 -6.15 8.53
CA ILE A 214 -8.55 -4.82 7.97
C ILE A 214 -7.10 -4.82 7.48
N PHE A 215 -6.89 -4.41 6.22
CA PHE A 215 -5.58 -4.27 5.60
C PHE A 215 -5.34 -2.80 5.24
N THR A 216 -4.36 -2.18 5.87
CA THR A 216 -3.96 -0.80 5.59
C THR A 216 -2.45 -0.71 5.46
N HIS A 217 -1.95 0.46 5.06
CA HIS A 217 -0.52 0.74 5.15
C HIS A 217 -0.20 1.47 6.48
N ASP A 218 -0.92 2.54 6.80
CA ASP A 218 -0.80 3.24 8.07
C ASP A 218 -1.86 2.77 9.11
N CYS A 219 -1.83 3.32 10.32
CA CYS A 219 -2.66 2.94 11.46
C CYS A 219 -3.37 4.13 12.11
N SER A 220 -4.20 3.84 13.11
CA SER A 220 -4.94 4.86 13.87
C SER A 220 -4.00 5.71 14.75
N THR A 221 -4.43 6.91 15.16
CA THR A 221 -3.62 7.82 15.99
C THR A 221 -3.13 7.15 17.27
N ALA A 222 -4.04 6.44 17.95
CA ALA A 222 -3.69 5.72 19.18
C ALA A 222 -2.59 4.67 18.95
N ASN A 223 -2.66 3.93 17.84
CA ASN A 223 -1.65 2.93 17.50
C ASN A 223 -0.31 3.58 17.12
N LYS A 224 -0.33 4.69 16.40
CA LYS A 224 0.87 5.46 16.06
C LYS A 224 1.59 5.98 17.31
N VAL A 225 0.85 6.48 18.29
CA VAL A 225 1.40 6.92 19.59
C VAL A 225 1.97 5.75 20.39
N LEU A 226 1.34 4.57 20.36
CA LEU A 226 1.88 3.37 21.01
C LEU A 226 3.21 2.91 20.39
N LEU A 227 3.38 3.10 19.08
CA LEU A 227 4.58 2.72 18.35
C LEU A 227 5.72 3.73 18.49
N LEU A 228 5.42 5.02 18.31
CA LEU A 228 6.43 6.07 18.19
C LEU A 228 6.60 6.91 19.45
N GLY A 229 5.74 6.72 20.46
CA GLY A 229 5.74 7.46 21.71
C GLY A 229 4.83 8.68 21.71
N GLN A 230 4.73 9.32 22.88
CA GLN A 230 3.96 10.54 23.04
C GLN A 230 4.58 11.68 22.21
N GLY A 231 3.74 12.39 21.45
CA GLY A 231 4.18 13.44 20.53
C GLY A 231 4.32 12.99 19.07
N ALA A 232 3.98 11.74 18.74
CA ALA A 232 3.90 11.31 17.35
C ALA A 232 2.86 12.14 16.57
N ASP A 233 3.28 12.74 15.46
CA ASP A 233 2.41 13.56 14.63
C ASP A 233 1.31 12.71 13.99
N SER A 234 0.06 13.05 14.31
CA SER A 234 -1.13 12.46 13.70
C SER A 234 -1.67 13.34 12.59
N ASP A 235 -2.00 12.73 11.45
CA ASP A 235 -2.62 13.43 10.34
C ASP A 235 -4.11 13.07 10.15
N LYS A 236 -4.70 13.54 9.05
CA LYS A 236 -6.11 13.28 8.71
C LYS A 236 -6.41 11.79 8.50
N LEU A 237 -5.46 11.01 8.00
CA LEU A 237 -5.63 9.59 7.75
C LEU A 237 -5.60 8.80 9.06
N ASN A 238 -4.70 9.15 9.99
CA ASN A 238 -4.71 8.54 11.33
C ASN A 238 -6.04 8.78 12.05
N LYS A 239 -6.60 10.00 11.95
CA LYS A 239 -7.91 10.36 12.52
C LYS A 239 -9.06 9.60 11.85
N TYR A 240 -8.99 9.43 10.53
CA TYR A 240 -9.94 8.57 9.81
C TYR A 240 -9.89 7.12 10.31
N PHE A 241 -8.70 6.57 10.53
CA PHE A 241 -8.55 5.23 11.07
C PHE A 241 -9.03 5.11 12.52
N ASP A 242 -8.98 6.17 13.33
CA ASP A 242 -9.65 6.18 14.64
C ASP A 242 -11.17 6.04 14.49
N LEU A 243 -11.78 6.71 13.50
CA LEU A 243 -13.22 6.55 13.21
C LEU A 243 -13.54 5.12 12.78
N VAL A 244 -12.78 4.57 11.82
CA VAL A 244 -12.95 3.17 11.37
C VAL A 244 -12.86 2.22 12.56
N LYS A 245 -11.83 2.39 13.40
CA LYS A 245 -11.60 1.57 14.59
C LYS A 245 -12.72 1.67 15.62
N SER A 246 -13.26 2.87 15.83
CA SER A 246 -14.33 3.10 16.80
C SER A 246 -15.67 2.50 16.38
N LYS A 247 -15.95 2.45 15.07
CA LYS A 247 -17.23 1.97 14.53
C LYS A 247 -17.21 0.49 14.17
N THR A 248 -16.05 -0.05 13.79
CA THR A 248 -15.94 -1.36 13.15
C THR A 248 -15.56 -2.45 14.12
N LYS A 249 -16.34 -3.52 14.13
CA LYS A 249 -15.97 -4.80 14.74
C LYS A 249 -15.06 -5.56 13.78
N TYR A 250 -13.87 -5.91 14.26
CA TYR A 250 -12.91 -6.70 13.50
C TYR A 250 -12.16 -7.71 14.37
N ARG A 251 -11.66 -8.77 13.73
CA ARG A 251 -10.83 -9.81 14.40
C ARG A 251 -9.37 -9.35 14.46
N LYS A 252 -8.80 -8.94 13.32
CA LYS A 252 -7.43 -8.44 13.24
C LYS A 252 -7.31 -7.27 12.25
N TRP A 253 -6.41 -6.34 12.54
CA TRP A 253 -6.03 -5.23 11.67
C TRP A 253 -4.54 -5.34 11.40
N PHE A 254 -4.16 -5.45 10.13
CA PHE A 254 -2.76 -5.51 9.70
C PHE A 254 -2.35 -4.23 8.97
N PHE A 255 -1.20 -3.70 9.35
CA PHE A 255 -0.65 -2.48 8.77
C PHE A 255 0.88 -2.56 8.70
N GLY A 256 1.47 -1.65 7.92
CA GLY A 256 2.90 -1.59 7.64
C GLY A 256 3.50 -0.24 8.08
N HIS A 257 4.27 0.39 7.21
CA HIS A 257 4.78 1.77 7.28
C HIS A 257 5.88 2.04 8.32
N TYR A 258 5.86 1.36 9.47
CA TYR A 258 6.77 1.62 10.59
C TYR A 258 7.93 0.62 10.73
N HIS A 259 8.13 -0.23 9.73
CA HIS A 259 9.29 -1.14 9.59
C HIS A 259 9.63 -2.01 10.82
N ASP A 260 8.62 -2.52 11.51
CA ASP A 260 8.79 -3.44 12.63
C ASP A 260 7.78 -4.61 12.54
N ASN A 261 7.82 -5.55 13.48
CA ASN A 261 6.89 -6.67 13.55
C ASN A 261 6.29 -6.77 14.95
N VAL A 262 5.24 -5.98 15.20
CA VAL A 262 4.69 -5.75 16.53
C VAL A 262 3.22 -6.13 16.58
N VAL A 263 2.83 -6.94 17.57
CA VAL A 263 1.43 -7.10 17.96
C VAL A 263 1.15 -6.06 19.04
N LEU A 264 0.29 -5.08 18.74
CA LEU A 264 -0.02 -4.01 19.68
C LEU A 264 -0.87 -4.52 20.86
N SER A 265 -0.88 -3.71 21.93
CA SER A 265 -1.72 -3.95 23.11
C SER A 265 -3.18 -4.17 22.72
N GLY A 266 -3.74 -5.30 23.15
CA GLY A 266 -5.08 -5.76 22.75
C GLY A 266 -5.07 -6.90 21.72
N GLY A 267 -3.92 -7.19 21.10
CA GLY A 267 -3.70 -8.42 20.32
C GLY A 267 -4.33 -8.45 18.92
N LYS A 268 -5.12 -7.44 18.55
CA LYS A 268 -5.83 -7.38 17.27
C LYS A 268 -5.09 -6.62 16.19
N ASP A 269 -4.36 -5.57 16.56
CA ASP A 269 -3.67 -4.70 15.60
C ASP A 269 -2.20 -5.11 15.50
N ILE A 270 -1.75 -5.35 14.29
CA ILE A 270 -0.48 -6.02 14.01
C ILE A 270 0.27 -5.24 12.94
N LEU A 271 1.39 -4.66 13.35
CA LEU A 271 2.39 -4.08 12.47
C LEU A 271 3.23 -5.21 11.88
N LEU A 272 3.36 -5.26 10.55
CA LEU A 272 4.18 -6.23 9.84
C LEU A 272 5.15 -5.53 8.91
N TYR A 273 6.39 -6.00 8.93
CA TYR A 273 7.41 -5.66 7.96
C TYR A 273 7.93 -6.94 7.33
N GLU A 274 8.97 -7.55 7.91
CA GLU A 274 9.60 -8.73 7.32
C GLU A 274 8.88 -10.05 7.60
N LYS A 275 8.07 -10.13 8.67
CA LYS A 275 7.37 -11.38 9.00
C LYS A 275 6.22 -11.64 8.03
N ILE A 276 6.04 -12.91 7.74
CA ILE A 276 4.85 -13.44 7.06
C ILE A 276 4.10 -14.28 8.08
N ILE A 277 2.84 -13.95 8.31
CA ILE A 277 1.99 -14.69 9.24
C ILE A 277 0.79 -15.28 8.52
N GLN A 278 0.45 -16.53 8.86
CA GLN A 278 -0.80 -17.13 8.44
C GLN A 278 -1.92 -16.65 9.37
N VAL A 279 -3.02 -16.18 8.79
CA VAL A 279 -4.16 -15.63 9.55
C VAL A 279 -5.43 -16.43 9.33
N LYS A 280 -5.42 -17.33 8.35
CA LYS A 280 -6.41 -18.35 8.06
C LYS A 280 -5.74 -19.58 7.47
#